data_AF-A0A0L8HW06-F1
#
_entry.id   AF-A0A0L8HW06-F1
#
_cell.length_a   1.000
_cell.length_b   1.000
_cell.length_c   1.000
_cell.angle_alpha   90.00
_cell.angle_beta   90.00
_cell.angle_gamma   90.00
#
_symmetry.space_group_name_H-M   'P 1'
#
loop_
_entity.id
_entity.type
_entity.pdbx_description
1 polymer ?
#
loop_
_entity_poly.entity_id
_entity_poly.type
_entity_poly.pdbx_seq_one_letter_code
_entity_poly.pdbx_strand_id
1 'polypeptide(L)'
;IPVSRSPLWNVSSVSPCVLACAPEKMSWLVVMFTRVIVDGTSCAPSSICVAGECAPLGCDNVLFSSAVPDMCGICAGDNSTCYHKHGVIKKNLTR
;
A
#
# COMPACT_ATOMS: atom_id res chain seq x y z
N ILE A 1 11.26 22.58 9.59
CA ILE A 1 10.80 21.43 10.40
C ILE A 1 10.65 20.26 9.45
N PRO A 2 11.38 19.15 9.63
CA PRO A 2 11.23 17.99 8.75
C PRO A 2 9.85 17.36 8.94
N VAL A 3 9.20 17.05 7.83
CA VAL A 3 7.86 16.47 7.77
C VAL A 3 7.96 15.12 7.08
N SER A 4 7.44 14.08 7.73
CA SER A 4 7.38 12.76 7.12
C SER A 4 6.21 12.70 6.16
N ARG A 5 6.47 12.43 4.87
CA ARG A 5 5.48 11.97 3.89
C ARG A 5 5.25 10.47 4.07
N SER A 6 4.69 10.09 5.21
CA SER A 6 4.19 8.73 5.41
C SER A 6 2.72 8.73 5.05
N PRO A 7 2.22 7.81 4.22
CA PRO A 7 0.78 7.68 4.08
C PRO A 7 0.20 7.31 5.45
N LEU A 8 -0.77 8.07 5.93
CA LEU A 8 -1.33 7.92 7.28
C LEU A 8 -2.35 6.76 7.37
N TRP A 9 -2.18 5.70 6.58
CA TRP A 9 -3.07 4.52 6.57
C TRP A 9 -3.22 3.86 7.95
N ASN A 10 -2.29 4.13 8.87
CA ASN A 10 -2.34 3.66 10.25
C ASN A 10 -3.08 4.60 11.23
N VAL A 11 -3.68 5.70 10.73
CA VAL A 11 -4.49 6.63 11.51
C VAL A 11 -5.95 6.43 11.13
N SER A 12 -6.66 5.60 11.90
CA SER A 12 -7.97 5.01 11.60
C SER A 12 -9.14 5.98 11.36
N SER A 13 -8.93 7.29 11.44
CA SER A 13 -9.96 8.32 11.28
C SER A 13 -9.76 9.24 10.07
N VAL A 14 -8.75 8.98 9.24
CA VAL A 14 -8.37 9.85 8.12
C VAL A 14 -8.65 9.13 6.80
N SER A 15 -9.42 9.76 5.90
CA SER A 15 -9.55 9.26 4.53
C SER A 15 -8.15 9.23 3.88
N PRO A 16 -7.70 8.09 3.34
CA PRO A 16 -6.34 7.93 2.83
C PRO A 16 -6.05 8.79 1.59
N CYS A 17 -7.09 9.38 0.98
CA CYS A 17 -6.98 10.27 -0.18
C CYS A 17 -7.07 11.76 0.15
N VAL A 18 -6.94 12.10 1.44
CA VAL A 18 -6.76 13.47 1.92
C VAL A 18 -5.28 13.72 2.23
N LEU A 19 -4.77 14.89 1.83
CA LEU A 19 -3.41 15.27 2.19
C LEU A 19 -3.34 15.61 3.68
N ALA A 20 -2.56 14.82 4.41
CA ALA A 20 -2.29 14.99 5.82
C ALA A 20 -0.78 15.02 6.07
N CYS A 21 -0.32 15.87 6.99
CA CYS A 21 1.09 15.95 7.35
C CYS A 21 1.26 15.95 8.85
N ALA A 22 2.29 15.24 9.32
CA ALA A 22 2.71 15.26 10.71
C ALA A 22 4.21 15.58 10.80
N PRO A 23 4.66 16.37 11.80
CA PRO A 23 6.07 16.54 12.07
C PRO A 23 6.70 15.21 12.50
N GLU A 24 7.92 14.91 12.06
CA GLU A 24 8.58 13.62 12.36
C GLU A 24 8.66 13.31 13.87
N LYS A 25 8.88 14.35 14.68
CA LYS A 25 9.04 14.23 16.14
C LYS A 25 7.73 14.41 16.91
N MET A 26 6.63 14.68 16.20
CA MET A 26 5.36 15.10 16.80
C MET A 26 4.19 14.49 16.01
N SER A 27 4.24 13.17 15.81
CA SER A 27 3.26 12.41 15.00
C SER A 27 1.82 12.50 15.51
N TRP A 28 1.61 12.91 16.76
CA TRP A 28 0.30 13.19 17.34
C TRP A 28 -0.36 14.46 16.79
N LEU A 29 0.43 15.39 16.24
CA LEU A 29 -0.07 16.61 15.61
C LEU A 29 -0.22 16.38 14.10
N VAL A 30 -1.42 15.98 13.69
CA VAL A 30 -1.76 15.81 12.27
C VAL A 30 -2.49 17.05 11.77
N VAL A 31 -1.94 17.66 10.72
CA VAL A 31 -2.58 18.78 10.01
C VAL A 31 -3.18 18.27 8.71
N MET A 32 -4.49 18.49 8.54
CA MET A 32 -5.23 18.13 7.32
C MET A 32 -5.29 19.31 6.37
N PHE A 33 -5.09 19.06 5.09
CA PHE A 33 -5.25 20.04 4.04
C PHE A 33 -6.51 19.74 3.23
N THR A 34 -7.18 20.79 2.77
CA THR A 34 -8.36 20.68 1.87
C THR A 34 -7.99 20.27 0.45
N ARG A 35 -6.69 20.18 0.14
CA ARG A 35 -6.21 19.74 -1.17
C ARG A 35 -6.39 18.23 -1.30
N VAL A 36 -7.11 17.84 -2.35
CA VAL A 36 -7.20 16.45 -2.81
C VAL A 36 -5.79 15.96 -3.13
N ILE A 37 -5.47 14.74 -2.71
CA ILE A 37 -4.18 14.13 -3.03
C ILE A 37 -4.09 13.91 -4.55
N VAL A 38 -2.87 13.87 -5.09
CA VAL A 38 -2.70 13.67 -6.54
C VAL A 38 -3.24 12.29 -6.92
N ASP A 39 -4.04 12.23 -8.00
CA ASP A 39 -4.54 10.97 -8.53
C ASP A 39 -3.39 9.99 -8.82
N GLY A 40 -3.59 8.72 -8.52
CA GLY A 40 -2.54 7.70 -8.58
C GLY A 40 -1.70 7.54 -7.31
N THR A 41 -1.90 8.38 -6.29
CA THR A 41 -1.26 8.16 -4.98
C THR A 41 -1.79 6.88 -4.35
N SER A 42 -0.90 5.98 -3.91
CA SER A 42 -1.31 4.73 -3.24
C SER A 42 -2.00 5.04 -1.91
N CYS A 43 -3.21 4.48 -1.73
CA CYS A 43 -4.00 4.60 -0.50
C CYS A 43 -4.09 3.29 0.28
N ALA A 44 -3.93 2.14 -0.39
CA ALA A 44 -3.93 0.80 0.20
C ALA A 44 -3.19 -0.19 -0.76
N PRO A 45 -2.90 -1.43 -0.33
CA PRO A 45 -2.39 -2.46 -1.24
C PRO A 45 -3.32 -2.62 -2.44
N SER A 46 -2.79 -2.50 -3.65
CA SER A 46 -3.56 -2.57 -4.91
C SER A 46 -4.72 -1.56 -4.97
N SER A 47 -4.56 -0.36 -4.39
CA SER A 47 -5.54 0.72 -4.50
C SER A 47 -4.86 2.08 -4.57
N ILE A 48 -5.46 2.99 -5.34
CA ILE A 48 -4.97 4.34 -5.56
C ILE A 48 -6.07 5.38 -5.37
N CYS A 49 -5.68 6.61 -5.09
CA CYS A 49 -6.60 7.73 -5.03
C CYS A 49 -7.01 8.18 -6.42
N VAL A 50 -8.31 8.35 -6.62
CA VAL A 50 -8.92 8.92 -7.82
C VAL A 50 -10.04 9.84 -7.38
N ALA A 51 -9.96 11.13 -7.73
CA ALA A 51 -10.96 12.14 -7.36
C ALA A 51 -11.26 12.22 -5.86
N GLY A 52 -10.26 11.94 -5.01
CA GLY A 52 -10.39 11.98 -3.55
C GLY A 52 -10.99 10.72 -2.90
N GLU A 53 -11.29 9.70 -3.69
CA GLU A 53 -11.72 8.38 -3.21
C GLU A 53 -10.64 7.34 -3.44
N CYS A 54 -10.54 6.36 -2.54
CA CYS A 54 -9.61 5.24 -2.68
C CYS A 54 -10.25 4.16 -3.54
N ALA A 55 -9.73 3.96 -4.75
CA ALA A 55 -10.26 3.04 -5.74
C ALA A 55 -9.33 1.82 -5.92
N PRO A 56 -9.88 0.60 -6.06
CA PRO A 56 -9.11 -0.60 -6.34
C PRO A 56 -8.46 -0.52 -7.74
N LEU A 57 -7.21 -0.99 -7.82
CA LEU A 57 -6.42 -1.07 -9.03
C LEU A 57 -6.00 -2.54 -9.24
N GLY A 58 -6.42 -3.13 -10.35
CA GLY A 58 -5.99 -4.48 -10.72
C GLY A 58 -4.50 -4.53 -11.02
N CYS A 59 -3.92 -5.73 -10.98
CA CYS A 59 -2.49 -5.91 -11.32
C CYS A 59 -2.16 -5.59 -12.80
N ASP A 60 -3.19 -5.44 -13.63
CA ASP A 60 -3.17 -5.02 -15.03
C ASP A 60 -3.18 -3.48 -15.18
N ASN A 61 -3.14 -2.75 -14.06
CA ASN A 61 -3.25 -1.29 -13.97
C ASN A 61 -4.61 -0.74 -14.43
N VAL A 62 -5.67 -1.54 -14.36
CA VAL A 62 -7.03 -1.11 -14.67
C VAL A 62 -7.83 -0.88 -13.38
N LEU A 63 -8.46 0.29 -13.27
CA LEU A 63 -9.32 0.63 -12.14
C LEU A 63 -10.51 -0.31 -12.08
N PHE A 64 -10.85 -0.78 -10.88
CA PHE A 64 -11.94 -1.73 -10.63
C PHE A 64 -11.81 -3.07 -11.38
N SER A 65 -10.63 -3.40 -11.89
CA SER A 65 -10.35 -4.72 -12.46
C SER A 65 -10.30 -5.80 -11.39
N SER A 66 -10.80 -6.98 -11.71
CA SER A 66 -10.70 -8.18 -10.87
C SER A 66 -9.39 -8.93 -11.07
N ALA A 67 -8.49 -8.43 -11.93
CA ALA A 67 -7.18 -9.03 -12.16
C ALA A 67 -6.31 -8.95 -10.90
N VAL A 68 -5.92 -10.13 -10.41
CA VAL A 68 -5.04 -10.29 -9.25
C VAL A 68 -3.80 -11.10 -9.65
N PRO A 69 -2.64 -10.88 -8.99
CA PRO A 69 -1.48 -11.73 -9.21
C PRO A 69 -1.75 -13.16 -8.74
N ASP A 70 -1.25 -14.15 -9.46
CA ASP A 70 -1.19 -15.54 -9.02
C ASP A 70 -0.12 -15.74 -7.92
N MET A 71 0.06 -16.97 -7.42
CA MET A 71 1.04 -17.23 -6.35
C MET A 71 2.49 -17.10 -6.83
N CYS A 72 2.70 -17.04 -8.15
CA CYS A 72 3.98 -16.77 -8.78
C CYS A 72 4.25 -15.27 -8.93
N GLY A 73 3.28 -14.41 -8.60
CA GLY A 73 3.37 -12.97 -8.76
C GLY A 73 3.06 -12.49 -10.19
N ILE A 74 2.55 -13.36 -11.06
CA ILE A 74 2.15 -13.01 -12.43
C ILE A 74 0.71 -12.52 -12.42
N CYS A 75 0.49 -11.34 -12.99
CA CYS A 75 -0.86 -10.78 -13.10
C CYS A 75 -1.77 -11.68 -13.95
N ALA A 76 -2.93 -12.06 -13.38
CA ALA A 76 -3.87 -12.99 -14.01
C ALA A 76 -3.21 -14.30 -14.48
N GLY A 77 -2.18 -14.76 -13.77
CA GLY A 77 -1.49 -16.02 -14.05
C GLY A 77 -2.29 -17.25 -13.63
N ASP A 78 -1.81 -18.42 -14.06
CA ASP A 78 -2.42 -19.74 -13.84
C ASP A 78 -1.63 -20.60 -12.85
N ASN A 79 -0.66 -20.01 -12.12
CA ASN A 79 0.17 -20.68 -11.14
C ASN A 79 1.15 -21.73 -11.71
N SER A 80 1.40 -21.72 -13.03
CA SER A 80 2.25 -22.71 -13.70
C SER A 80 3.73 -22.37 -13.76
N THR A 81 4.10 -21.11 -13.50
CA THR A 81 5.46 -20.57 -13.73
C THR A 81 6.39 -20.70 -12.53
N CYS A 82 5.88 -21.15 -11.39
CA CYS A 82 6.63 -21.33 -10.15
C CYS A 82 6.18 -22.61 -9.43
N TYR A 83 6.91 -22.98 -8.38
CA TYR A 83 6.59 -24.15 -7.58
C TYR A 83 6.96 -23.95 -6.12
N HIS A 84 6.21 -24.59 -5.23
CA HIS A 84 6.39 -24.48 -3.79
C HIS A 84 7.72 -25.11 -3.34
N LYS A 85 8.47 -24.38 -2.53
CA LYS A 85 9.66 -24.87 -1.83
C LYS A 85 9.38 -24.96 -0.33
N HIS A 86 9.63 -26.13 0.24
CA HIS A 86 9.59 -26.35 1.68
C HIS A 86 11.02 -26.54 2.22
N GLY A 87 11.32 -25.96 3.37
CA GLY A 87 12.62 -26.09 4.02
C GLY A 87 12.50 -25.93 5.53
N VAL A 88 13.37 -26.61 6.28
CA VAL A 88 13.48 -26.48 7.74
C VAL A 88 14.75 -25.73 8.06
N ILE A 89 14.62 -24.58 8.72
CA ILE A 89 15.77 -23.81 9.18
C ILE A 89 16.31 -24.47 10.45
N LYS A 90 17.45 -25.16 10.33
CA LYS A 90 18.20 -25.64 11.50
C LYS A 90 19.06 -24.50 12.02
N LYS A 91 18.64 -23.84 13.11
CA LYS A 91 19.51 -22.90 13.83
C LYS A 91 20.58 -23.70 14.58
N ASN A 92 21.84 -23.58 14.16
CA ASN A 92 22.96 -24.11 14.92
C ASN A 92 23.30 -23.10 16.04
N LEU A 93 22.75 -23.33 17.23
CA LEU A 93 23.04 -22.54 18.43
C LEU A 93 24.39 -22.99 19.01
N THR A 94 25.48 -22.66 18.32
CA THR A 94 26.84 -22.75 18.89
C THR A 94 27.48 -21.37 18.85
N ARG A 95 27.31 -20.62 19.94
CA ARG A 95 28.40 -19.90 20.62
C ARG A 95 27.99 -19.54 22.04
#